data_AF-A0A535CAZ2-F1
#
_entry.id   AF-A0A535CAZ2-F1
#
_cell.length_a   1.000
_cell.length_b   1.000
_cell.length_c   1.000
_cell.angle_alpha   90.00
_cell.angle_beta   90.00
_cell.angle_gamma   90.00
#
_symmetry.space_group_name_H-M   'P 1'
#
loop_
_entity.id
_entity.type
_entity.pdbx_description
1 polymer ?
#
loop_
_entity_poly.entity_id
_entity_poly.type
_entity_poly.pdbx_seq_one_letter_code
_entity_poly.pdbx_strand_id
1 'polypeptide(L)'
;MIFFLLSQIFALLSRFFVLPPPGSSPKLPTASPTGPPATPLFPPLAILIGQIVLITLILLVFLLIIRKVLRRWRTQHEDEDEDEIREQLPVLAILQERRQEQERRRQSHKAVALEELDPDSARVRYRDFLQELSWIDDTLARRPAETPAEYQARLQHLIHISPREGGHLSTDTAQLEELTSTYRQERYGNKRVTPMQIHPWVSRLAQRLRGVK
;
A
#
# COMPACT_ATOMS: atom_id res chain seq x y z
N MET A 1 16.64 30.67 9.72
CA MET A 1 17.85 30.80 10.57
C MET A 1 18.84 29.63 10.40
N ILE A 2 18.37 28.37 10.43
CA ILE A 2 19.23 27.16 10.34
C ILE A 2 20.01 27.07 9.01
N PHE A 3 19.39 27.41 7.88
CA PHE A 3 20.05 27.46 6.57
C PHE A 3 21.19 28.48 6.49
N PHE A 4 21.09 29.61 7.21
CA PHE A 4 22.15 30.61 7.24
C PHE A 4 23.37 30.09 8.02
N LEU A 5 23.13 29.37 9.12
CA LEU A 5 24.19 28.72 9.91
C LEU A 5 24.87 27.58 9.12
N LEU A 6 24.11 26.77 8.40
CA LEU A 6 24.65 25.71 7.53
C LEU A 6 25.44 26.29 6.36
N SER A 7 24.98 27.38 5.75
CA SER A 7 25.69 28.09 4.69
C SER A 7 27.03 28.65 5.17
N GLN A 8 27.08 29.24 6.37
CA GLN A 8 28.33 29.75 6.93
C GLN A 8 29.32 28.63 7.27
N ILE A 9 28.83 27.50 7.79
CA ILE A 9 29.67 26.32 8.08
C ILE A 9 30.22 25.72 6.77
N PHE A 10 29.39 25.59 5.74
CA PHE A 10 29.81 25.10 4.43
C PHE A 10 30.82 26.04 3.74
N ALA A 11 30.63 27.35 3.85
CA ALA A 11 31.57 28.35 3.35
C ALA A 11 32.90 28.36 4.13
N LEU A 12 32.89 27.98 5.41
CA LEU A 12 34.12 27.82 6.20
C LEU A 12 34.86 26.53 5.80
N LEU A 13 34.14 25.43 5.61
CA LEU A 13 34.69 24.14 5.17
C LEU A 13 35.28 24.19 3.75
N SER A 14 34.66 24.93 2.82
CA SER A 14 35.18 25.08 1.45
C SER A 14 36.52 25.82 1.38
N ARG A 15 36.84 26.66 2.37
CA ARG A 15 38.17 27.30 2.48
C ARG A 15 39.28 26.33 2.88
N PHE A 16 38.95 25.26 3.59
CA PHE A 16 39.90 24.21 3.97
C PHE A 16 40.03 23.10 2.91
N PHE A 17 39.08 23.03 1.97
CA PHE A 17 39.03 22.05 0.88
C PHE A 17 39.40 22.64 -0.49
N VAL A 18 40.14 23.75 -0.53
CA VAL A 18 40.76 24.22 -1.78
C VAL A 18 41.90 23.27 -2.12
N LEU A 19 41.57 22.24 -2.90
CA LEU A 19 42.54 21.46 -3.64
C LEU A 19 43.34 22.45 -4.51
N PRO A 20 44.67 22.55 -4.40
CA PRO A 20 45.43 23.45 -5.26
C PRO A 20 45.20 23.04 -6.72
N PRO A 21 44.96 24.00 -7.63
CA PRO A 21 44.70 23.69 -9.03
C PRO A 21 45.91 22.96 -9.64
N PRO A 22 45.70 21.90 -10.45
CA PRO A 22 46.79 21.23 -11.14
C PRO A 22 47.27 22.12 -12.29
N GLY A 23 48.29 22.94 -12.04
CA GLY A 23 48.88 23.74 -13.12
C GLY A 23 49.63 24.98 -12.67
N SER A 24 50.75 24.82 -11.98
CA SER A 24 51.77 25.87 -11.94
C SER A 24 53.16 25.24 -11.93
N SER A 25 53.73 25.07 -13.13
CA SER A 25 55.14 24.77 -13.32
C SER A 25 55.99 25.88 -12.69
N PRO A 26 57.05 25.56 -11.93
CA PRO A 26 57.90 26.57 -11.31
C PRO A 26 58.82 27.19 -12.35
N LYS A 27 58.69 28.50 -12.56
CA LYS A 27 59.71 29.30 -13.26
C LYS A 27 60.79 29.61 -12.24
N LEU A 28 61.96 29.01 -12.42
CA LEU A 28 63.17 29.28 -11.65
C LEU A 28 63.61 30.74 -11.88
N PRO A 29 63.99 31.48 -10.83
CA PRO A 29 65.12 32.38 -10.94
C PRO A 29 66.25 31.94 -10.01
N THR A 30 67.41 31.82 -10.63
CA THR A 30 68.74 31.77 -10.02
C THR A 30 68.96 32.90 -9.01
N ALA A 31 69.22 32.55 -7.75
CA ALA A 31 70.20 33.20 -6.86
C ALA A 31 70.28 32.45 -5.52
N SER A 32 71.47 31.92 -5.21
CA SER A 32 71.90 31.47 -3.86
C SER A 32 72.49 32.67 -3.08
N PRO A 33 72.84 32.59 -1.77
CA PRO A 33 72.71 31.47 -0.83
C PRO A 33 72.22 31.85 0.61
N THR A 34 72.05 30.82 1.45
CA THR A 34 72.18 30.83 2.92
C THR A 34 71.03 31.40 3.76
N GLY A 35 70.06 30.53 4.06
CA GLY A 35 69.31 30.52 5.30
C GLY A 35 69.19 29.07 5.79
N PRO A 36 69.16 28.79 7.11
CA PRO A 36 68.99 27.42 7.59
C PRO A 36 67.69 26.83 7.02
N PRO A 37 67.60 25.51 6.78
CA PRO A 37 66.36 24.90 6.33
C PRO A 37 65.27 25.31 7.31
N ALA A 38 64.21 25.95 6.81
CA ALA A 38 63.03 26.26 7.61
C ALA A 38 62.48 24.92 8.08
N THR A 39 62.84 24.54 9.31
CA THR A 39 62.27 23.40 9.99
C THR A 39 60.77 23.63 10.04
N PRO A 40 59.94 22.68 9.58
CA PRO A 40 58.51 22.82 9.73
C PRO A 40 58.22 23.01 11.22
N LEU A 41 57.72 24.20 11.58
CA LEU A 41 57.56 24.65 12.97
C LEU A 41 56.62 23.75 13.78
N PHE A 42 55.89 22.87 13.10
CA PHE A 42 55.05 21.85 13.69
C PHE A 42 55.34 20.50 13.03
N PRO A 43 55.60 19.43 13.81
CA PRO A 43 55.73 18.09 13.23
C PRO A 43 54.44 17.76 12.47
N PRO A 44 54.51 17.07 11.32
CA PRO A 44 53.32 16.73 10.51
C PRO A 44 52.27 15.95 11.32
N LEU A 45 52.70 15.25 12.37
CA LEU A 45 51.85 14.61 13.38
C LEU A 45 50.99 15.59 14.18
N ALA A 46 51.50 16.76 14.57
CA ALA A 46 50.72 17.76 15.31
C ALA A 46 49.61 18.38 14.43
N ILE A 47 49.88 18.56 13.14
CA ILE A 47 48.89 19.04 12.17
C ILE A 47 47.79 17.98 11.99
N LEU A 48 48.17 16.70 11.86
CA LEU A 48 47.23 15.60 11.71
C LEU A 48 46.33 15.41 12.96
N ILE A 49 46.92 15.48 14.16
CA ILE A 49 46.18 15.44 15.42
C ILE A 49 45.22 16.63 15.51
N GLY A 50 45.68 17.84 15.17
CA GLY A 50 44.84 19.04 15.12
C GLY A 50 43.66 18.91 14.17
N GLN A 51 43.86 18.30 13.00
CA GLN A 51 42.79 18.03 12.03
C GLN A 51 41.77 17.01 12.56
N ILE A 52 42.23 15.91 13.17
CA ILE A 52 41.33 14.90 13.76
C ILE A 52 40.48 15.52 14.86
N VAL A 53 41.09 16.30 15.76
CA VAL A 53 40.40 17.01 16.84
C VAL A 53 39.39 18.02 16.29
N LEU A 54 39.74 18.76 15.23
CA LEU A 54 38.83 19.69 14.59
C LEU A 54 37.62 18.98 13.95
N ILE A 55 37.85 17.87 13.24
CA ILE A 55 36.79 17.07 12.61
C ILE A 55 35.84 16.51 13.68
N THR A 56 36.38 15.95 14.77
CA THR A 56 35.56 15.43 15.87
C THR A 56 34.76 16.53 16.56
N LEU A 57 35.32 17.73 16.72
CA LEU A 57 34.60 18.87 17.28
C LEU A 57 33.45 19.32 16.36
N ILE A 58 33.68 19.40 15.05
CA ILE A 58 32.65 19.74 14.06
C ILE A 58 31.52 18.69 14.10
N LEU A 59 31.87 17.41 14.14
CA LEU A 59 30.90 16.31 14.22
C LEU A 59 30.06 16.40 15.50
N LEU A 60 30.70 16.69 16.64
CA LEU A 60 30.01 16.87 17.92
C LEU A 60 29.02 18.03 17.87
N VAL A 61 29.44 19.18 17.34
CA VAL A 61 28.57 20.35 17.17
C VAL A 61 27.39 20.02 16.25
N PHE A 62 27.64 19.31 15.15
CA PHE A 62 26.60 18.90 14.22
C PHE A 62 25.57 17.96 14.88
N LEU A 63 26.03 16.97 15.64
CA LEU A 63 25.16 16.09 16.42
C LEU A 63 24.33 16.85 17.46
N LEU A 64 24.91 17.83 18.14
CA LEU A 64 24.20 18.68 19.10
C LEU A 64 23.15 19.56 18.42
N ILE A 65 23.44 20.10 17.23
CA ILE A 65 22.48 20.86 16.43
C ILE A 65 21.33 19.95 16.00
N ILE A 66 21.62 18.76 15.45
CA ILE A 66 20.61 17.76 15.08
C ILE A 66 19.74 17.43 16.30
N ARG A 67 20.35 17.14 17.44
CA ARG A 67 19.62 16.83 18.68
C ARG A 67 18.73 17.99 19.13
N LYS A 68 19.20 19.24 19.05
CA LYS A 68 18.39 20.42 19.38
C LYS A 68 17.27 20.65 18.37
N VAL A 69 17.51 20.45 17.07
CA VAL A 69 16.49 20.58 16.03
C VAL A 69 15.43 19.50 16.19
N LEU A 70 15.81 18.24 16.39
CA LEU A 70 14.90 17.13 16.68
C LEU A 70 14.09 17.37 17.95
N ARG A 71 14.74 17.84 19.03
CA ARG A 71 14.05 18.14 20.28
C ARG A 71 13.07 19.31 20.11
N ARG A 72 13.45 20.36 19.38
CA ARG A 72 12.59 21.50 19.09
C ARG A 72 11.43 21.12 18.17
N TRP A 73 11.66 20.26 17.18
CA TRP A 73 10.61 19.70 16.33
C TRP A 73 9.63 18.87 17.15
N ARG A 74 10.12 18.06 18.11
CA ARG A 74 9.26 17.28 18.98
C ARG A 74 8.40 18.17 19.90
N THR A 75 8.98 19.20 20.51
CA THR A 75 8.22 20.11 21.40
C THR A 75 7.31 21.05 20.64
N GLN A 76 7.69 21.51 19.44
CA GLN A 76 6.82 22.36 18.61
C GLN A 76 5.62 21.57 18.07
N HIS A 77 5.76 20.26 17.87
CA HIS A 77 4.65 19.40 17.53
C HIS A 77 3.72 19.16 18.73
N GLU A 78 4.24 19.12 19.96
CA GLU A 78 3.44 18.99 21.19
C GLU A 78 2.64 20.27 21.54
N ASP A 79 3.15 21.46 21.22
CA ASP A 79 2.50 22.74 21.56
C ASP A 79 1.47 23.22 20.49
N GLU A 80 1.49 22.69 19.26
CA GLU A 80 0.49 22.97 18.21
C GLU A 80 -0.73 22.00 18.25
N ASP A 81 -0.66 20.94 19.06
CA ASP A 81 -1.65 19.87 19.13
C ASP A 81 -2.77 20.12 20.19
N GLU A 82 -2.80 21.28 20.87
CA GLU A 82 -3.84 21.59 21.88
C GLU A 82 -5.11 22.26 21.31
N ASP A 83 -5.09 22.84 20.09
CA ASP A 83 -6.22 23.58 19.53
C ASP A 83 -6.51 23.23 18.06
N GLU A 84 -6.55 21.95 17.68
CA GLU A 84 -7.35 21.45 16.55
C GLU A 84 -7.25 19.92 16.46
N ILE A 85 -8.16 19.23 17.17
CA ILE A 85 -8.42 17.81 16.98
C ILE A 85 -9.05 17.62 15.58
N ARG A 86 -8.22 17.68 14.54
CA ARG A 86 -8.47 17.05 13.25
C ARG A 86 -7.49 15.91 13.12
N GLU A 87 -7.96 14.75 13.58
CA GLU A 87 -7.28 13.46 13.54
C GLU A 87 -6.55 13.24 12.21
N GLN A 88 -5.25 13.54 12.17
CA GLN A 88 -4.37 13.01 11.14
C GLN A 88 -4.11 11.57 11.52
N LEU A 89 -5.09 10.72 11.21
CA LEU A 89 -5.03 9.29 11.47
C LEU A 89 -3.81 8.74 10.70
N PRO A 90 -2.76 8.26 11.40
CA PRO A 90 -1.54 7.85 10.73
C PRO A 90 -1.88 6.70 9.77
N VAL A 91 -1.31 6.70 8.57
CA VAL A 91 -1.61 5.70 7.52
C VAL A 91 -1.53 4.26 8.03
N LEU A 92 -0.65 4.00 9.00
CA LEU A 92 -0.55 2.71 9.69
C LEU A 92 -1.76 2.40 10.59
N ALA A 93 -2.31 3.39 11.29
CA ALA A 93 -3.57 3.26 12.03
C ALA A 93 -4.75 3.07 11.09
N ILE A 94 -4.81 3.78 9.94
CA ILE A 94 -5.84 3.54 8.92
C ILE A 94 -5.75 2.09 8.42
N LEU A 95 -4.56 1.57 8.15
CA LEU A 95 -4.39 0.18 7.70
C LEU A 95 -4.74 -0.85 8.77
N GLN A 96 -4.45 -0.57 10.05
CA GLN A 96 -4.83 -1.43 11.17
C GLN A 96 -6.34 -1.39 11.41
N GLU A 97 -6.95 -0.21 11.37
CA GLU A 97 -8.38 -0.02 11.50
C GLU A 97 -9.13 -0.65 10.35
N ARG A 98 -8.64 -0.54 9.11
CA ARG A 98 -9.18 -1.28 7.95
C ARG A 98 -9.09 -2.80 8.13
N ARG A 99 -8.00 -3.30 8.73
CA ARG A 99 -7.85 -4.73 9.04
C ARG A 99 -8.82 -5.18 10.11
N GLN A 100 -8.93 -4.42 11.20
CA GLN A 100 -9.89 -4.69 12.28
C GLN A 100 -11.33 -4.52 11.81
N GLU A 101 -11.63 -3.57 10.93
CA GLU A 101 -12.93 -3.39 10.30
C GLU A 101 -13.25 -4.58 9.39
N GLN A 102 -12.29 -5.11 8.62
CA GLN A 102 -12.47 -6.33 7.85
C GLN A 102 -12.68 -7.56 8.74
N GLU A 103 -11.94 -7.69 9.84
CA GLU A 103 -12.13 -8.78 10.80
C GLU A 103 -13.47 -8.66 11.52
N ARG A 104 -13.86 -7.45 11.95
CA ARG A 104 -15.18 -7.17 12.51
C ARG A 104 -16.27 -7.37 11.48
N ARG A 105 -16.07 -7.05 10.19
CA ARG A 105 -17.02 -7.37 9.12
C ARG A 105 -17.06 -8.86 8.83
N ARG A 106 -15.97 -9.63 8.98
CA ARG A 106 -16.01 -11.10 8.88
C ARG A 106 -16.73 -11.71 10.08
N GLN A 107 -16.47 -11.21 11.28
CA GLN A 107 -17.16 -11.62 12.51
C GLN A 107 -18.61 -11.15 12.57
N SER A 108 -18.90 -9.96 12.02
CA SER A 108 -20.23 -9.39 11.87
C SER A 108 -20.95 -9.99 10.66
N HIS A 109 -20.30 -10.45 9.60
CA HIS A 109 -20.95 -11.34 8.62
C HIS A 109 -21.23 -12.73 9.22
N LYS A 110 -20.51 -13.09 10.30
CA LYS A 110 -20.78 -14.27 11.13
C LYS A 110 -21.84 -14.01 12.22
N ALA A 111 -22.19 -12.75 12.52
CA ALA A 111 -23.03 -12.34 13.67
C ALA A 111 -24.21 -11.40 13.34
N VAL A 112 -24.23 -10.77 12.15
CA VAL A 112 -25.45 -10.38 11.45
C VAL A 112 -26.06 -11.72 11.15
N ALA A 113 -27.10 -12.04 11.91
CA ALA A 113 -27.91 -13.22 11.76
C ALA A 113 -28.38 -13.33 10.30
N LEU A 114 -27.52 -13.89 9.44
CA LEU A 114 -27.94 -14.81 8.43
C LEU A 114 -28.77 -15.79 9.24
N GLU A 115 -30.08 -15.70 9.10
CA GLU A 115 -31.02 -16.76 9.46
C GLU A 115 -30.24 -18.08 9.32
N GLU A 116 -30.17 -18.86 10.39
CA GLU A 116 -29.40 -20.10 10.42
C GLU A 116 -30.10 -21.07 9.47
N LEU A 117 -29.83 -20.88 8.19
CA LEU A 117 -30.38 -21.68 7.13
C LEU A 117 -29.61 -22.99 7.15
N ASP A 118 -30.37 -24.05 7.05
CA ASP A 118 -29.87 -25.39 6.81
C ASP A 118 -28.80 -25.35 5.68
N PRO A 119 -27.59 -25.87 5.91
CA PRO A 119 -26.53 -25.88 4.89
C PRO A 119 -26.94 -26.58 3.59
N ASP A 120 -27.96 -27.45 3.65
CA ASP A 120 -28.52 -28.13 2.48
C ASP A 120 -29.69 -27.37 1.81
N SER A 121 -30.05 -26.18 2.29
CA SER A 121 -31.11 -25.36 1.69
C SER A 121 -30.72 -24.77 0.33
N ALA A 122 -31.69 -24.69 -0.58
CA ALA A 122 -31.53 -24.03 -1.87
C ALA A 122 -31.22 -22.53 -1.74
N ARG A 123 -31.70 -21.91 -0.66
CA ARG A 123 -31.36 -20.53 -0.29
C ARG A 123 -29.87 -20.32 0.03
N VAL A 124 -29.24 -21.22 0.78
CA VAL A 124 -27.78 -21.18 1.03
C VAL A 124 -27.03 -21.36 -0.28
N ARG A 125 -27.44 -22.36 -1.05
CA ARG A 125 -26.86 -22.64 -2.36
C ARG A 125 -26.93 -21.44 -3.31
N TYR A 126 -28.08 -20.79 -3.41
CA TYR A 126 -28.21 -19.58 -4.21
C TYR A 126 -27.30 -18.45 -3.72
N ARG A 127 -27.14 -18.29 -2.39
CA ARG A 127 -26.20 -17.31 -1.82
C ARG A 127 -24.75 -17.63 -2.18
N ASP A 128 -24.34 -18.88 -2.07
CA ASP A 128 -22.98 -19.33 -2.40
C ASP A 128 -22.69 -19.10 -3.88
N PHE A 129 -23.66 -19.38 -4.76
CA PHE A 129 -23.59 -19.03 -6.18
C PHE A 129 -23.35 -17.53 -6.44
N LEU A 130 -24.14 -16.66 -5.78
CA LEU A 130 -23.95 -15.21 -5.90
C LEU A 130 -22.57 -14.76 -5.43
N GLN A 131 -22.10 -15.37 -4.34
CA GLN A 131 -20.80 -15.06 -3.77
C GLN A 131 -19.66 -15.53 -4.67
N GLU A 132 -19.72 -16.74 -5.21
CA GLU A 132 -18.74 -17.27 -6.16
C GLU A 132 -18.62 -16.39 -7.40
N LEU A 133 -19.76 -15.98 -8.00
CA LEU A 133 -19.73 -15.09 -9.17
C LEU A 133 -19.11 -13.73 -8.82
N SER A 134 -19.45 -13.16 -7.67
CA SER A 134 -18.87 -11.88 -7.23
C SER A 134 -17.37 -11.95 -6.97
N TRP A 135 -16.85 -13.11 -6.54
CA TRP A 135 -15.42 -13.33 -6.33
C TRP A 135 -14.64 -13.45 -7.62
N ILE A 136 -15.26 -13.97 -8.68
CA ILE A 136 -14.60 -14.16 -9.98
C ILE A 136 -14.57 -12.85 -10.77
N ASP A 137 -15.69 -12.13 -10.81
CA ASP A 137 -15.79 -10.83 -11.47
C ASP A 137 -16.89 -9.97 -10.83
N ASP A 138 -16.52 -8.77 -10.39
CA ASP A 138 -17.45 -7.83 -9.74
C ASP A 138 -18.58 -7.38 -10.68
N THR A 139 -18.36 -7.40 -12.00
CA THR A 139 -19.40 -7.07 -12.99
C THR A 139 -20.51 -8.13 -13.07
N LEU A 140 -20.21 -9.36 -12.64
CA LEU A 140 -21.17 -10.46 -12.56
C LEU A 140 -21.93 -10.49 -11.24
N ALA A 141 -21.56 -9.65 -10.26
CA ALA A 141 -22.29 -9.56 -9.01
C ALA A 141 -23.74 -9.11 -9.24
N ARG A 142 -24.67 -9.64 -8.43
CA ARG A 142 -26.07 -9.20 -8.44
C ARG A 142 -26.18 -7.80 -7.86
N ARG A 143 -26.92 -6.92 -8.53
CA ARG A 143 -27.12 -5.55 -8.04
C ARG A 143 -28.11 -5.55 -6.86
N PRO A 144 -27.98 -4.63 -5.88
CA PRO A 144 -28.86 -4.62 -4.71
C PRO A 144 -30.36 -4.50 -5.03
N ALA A 145 -30.70 -3.75 -6.09
CA ALA A 145 -32.08 -3.53 -6.53
C ALA A 145 -32.62 -4.62 -7.47
N GLU A 146 -31.77 -5.52 -7.95
CA GLU A 146 -32.13 -6.51 -8.97
C GLU A 146 -32.85 -7.70 -8.34
N THR A 147 -33.98 -8.14 -8.88
CA THR A 147 -34.66 -9.34 -8.39
C THR A 147 -33.93 -10.62 -8.83
N PRO A 148 -34.15 -11.79 -8.18
CA PRO A 148 -33.53 -13.04 -8.63
C PRO A 148 -33.83 -13.40 -10.09
N ALA A 149 -35.03 -13.08 -10.57
CA ALA A 149 -35.45 -13.32 -11.94
C ALA A 149 -34.78 -12.35 -12.94
N GLU A 150 -34.66 -11.07 -12.58
CA GLU A 150 -33.91 -10.09 -13.38
C GLU A 150 -32.44 -10.46 -13.48
N TYR A 151 -31.83 -10.89 -12.38
CA TYR A 151 -30.45 -11.34 -12.36
C TYR A 151 -30.24 -12.56 -13.26
N GLN A 152 -31.14 -13.53 -13.19
CA GLN A 152 -31.14 -14.67 -14.10
C GLN A 152 -31.23 -14.22 -15.56
N ALA A 153 -32.16 -13.33 -15.91
CA ALA A 153 -32.34 -12.85 -17.28
C ALA A 153 -31.08 -12.12 -17.79
N ARG A 154 -30.45 -11.30 -16.95
CA ARG A 154 -29.20 -10.62 -17.28
C ARG A 154 -28.06 -11.61 -17.54
N LEU A 155 -27.88 -12.62 -16.67
CA LEU A 155 -26.88 -13.65 -16.88
C LEU A 155 -27.15 -14.46 -18.16
N GLN A 156 -28.40 -14.84 -18.41
CA GLN A 156 -28.80 -15.56 -19.64
C GLN A 156 -28.48 -14.74 -20.90
N HIS A 157 -28.73 -13.44 -20.87
CA HIS A 157 -28.36 -12.53 -21.96
C HIS A 157 -26.84 -12.51 -22.19
N LEU A 158 -26.04 -12.43 -21.12
CA LEU A 158 -24.57 -12.49 -21.23
C LEU A 158 -24.08 -13.86 -21.75
N ILE A 159 -24.70 -14.96 -21.33
CA ILE A 159 -24.42 -16.31 -21.83
C ILE A 159 -24.67 -16.39 -23.34
N HIS A 160 -25.74 -15.76 -23.83
CA HIS A 160 -26.11 -15.78 -25.23
C HIS A 160 -25.13 -15.01 -26.12
N ILE A 161 -24.59 -13.90 -25.62
CA ILE A 161 -23.64 -13.05 -26.35
C ILE A 161 -22.20 -13.59 -26.25
N SER A 162 -21.91 -14.45 -25.26
CA SER A 162 -20.59 -15.03 -25.07
C SER A 162 -20.15 -15.93 -26.24
N PRO A 163 -18.90 -15.76 -26.75
CA PRO A 163 -18.38 -16.57 -27.85
C PRO A 163 -18.45 -18.07 -27.51
N ARG A 164 -18.90 -18.84 -28.49
CA ARG A 164 -19.39 -20.21 -28.34
C ARG A 164 -18.22 -21.21 -28.20
N GLU A 165 -17.70 -21.40 -27.00
CA GLU A 165 -16.88 -22.58 -26.70
C GLU A 165 -17.78 -23.74 -26.26
N GLY A 166 -18.04 -24.65 -27.21
CA GLY A 166 -18.49 -26.02 -26.98
C GLY A 166 -19.83 -26.23 -26.24
N GLY A 167 -20.88 -26.64 -26.96
CA GLY A 167 -21.95 -27.58 -26.54
C GLY A 167 -22.83 -27.33 -25.29
N HIS A 168 -22.42 -26.51 -24.32
CA HIS A 168 -22.96 -26.49 -22.96
C HIS A 168 -23.89 -25.32 -22.66
N LEU A 169 -24.15 -24.44 -23.64
CA LEU A 169 -25.11 -23.33 -23.59
C LEU A 169 -26.44 -23.74 -22.93
N SER A 170 -27.06 -24.80 -23.44
CA SER A 170 -28.35 -25.28 -22.95
C SER A 170 -28.27 -25.79 -21.51
N THR A 171 -27.14 -26.42 -21.16
CA THR A 171 -26.87 -26.95 -19.82
C THR A 171 -26.70 -25.83 -18.79
N ASP A 172 -25.89 -24.82 -19.10
CA ASP A 172 -25.64 -23.71 -18.18
C ASP A 172 -26.91 -22.88 -17.93
N THR A 173 -27.71 -22.63 -18.98
CA THR A 173 -28.98 -21.92 -18.85
C THR A 173 -30.02 -22.72 -18.06
N ALA A 174 -30.09 -24.03 -18.27
CA ALA A 174 -30.99 -24.91 -17.54
C ALA A 174 -30.58 -25.01 -16.05
N GLN A 175 -29.28 -25.13 -15.77
CA GLN A 175 -28.75 -25.15 -14.39
C GLN A 175 -29.03 -23.84 -13.64
N LEU A 176 -28.88 -22.70 -14.31
CA LEU A 176 -29.19 -21.39 -13.73
C LEU A 176 -30.69 -21.23 -13.45
N GLU A 177 -31.54 -21.70 -14.36
CA GLU A 177 -32.99 -21.69 -14.19
C GLU A 177 -33.44 -22.63 -13.06
N GLU A 178 -32.88 -23.84 -13.00
CA GLU A 178 -33.11 -24.80 -11.91
C GLU A 178 -32.73 -24.21 -10.56
N LEU A 179 -31.54 -23.61 -10.44
CA LEU A 179 -31.10 -22.97 -9.19
C LEU A 179 -32.05 -21.84 -8.76
N THR A 180 -32.42 -20.97 -9.70
CA THR A 180 -33.26 -19.79 -9.41
C THR A 180 -34.71 -20.18 -9.12
N SER A 181 -35.24 -21.20 -9.79
CA SER A 181 -36.58 -21.74 -9.53
C SER A 181 -36.64 -22.46 -8.19
N THR A 182 -35.65 -23.29 -7.86
CA THR A 182 -35.54 -23.98 -6.56
C THR A 182 -35.45 -22.98 -5.41
N TYR A 183 -34.64 -21.94 -5.56
CA TYR A 183 -34.58 -20.81 -4.62
C TYR A 183 -35.94 -20.16 -4.40
N ARG A 184 -36.65 -19.82 -5.49
CA ARG A 184 -37.98 -19.19 -5.41
C ARG A 184 -39.00 -20.11 -4.76
N GLN A 185 -38.97 -21.40 -5.07
CA GLN A 185 -39.87 -22.39 -4.51
C GLN A 185 -39.67 -22.58 -3.01
N GLU A 186 -38.42 -22.61 -2.54
CA GLU A 186 -38.14 -22.69 -1.10
C GLU A 186 -38.42 -21.36 -0.37
N ARG A 187 -38.21 -20.22 -1.04
CA ARG A 187 -38.49 -18.91 -0.44
C ARG A 187 -39.98 -18.58 -0.34
N TYR A 188 -40.76 -18.91 -1.37
CA TYR A 188 -42.16 -18.50 -1.48
C TYR A 188 -43.16 -19.66 -1.39
N GLY A 189 -42.70 -20.91 -1.55
CA GLY A 189 -43.56 -22.11 -1.59
C GLY A 189 -43.51 -22.98 -0.33
N ASN A 190 -42.75 -22.62 0.71
CA ASN A 190 -42.63 -23.32 2.00
C ASN A 190 -42.30 -24.82 1.90
N LYS A 191 -41.72 -25.27 0.78
CA LYS A 191 -41.31 -26.66 0.57
C LYS A 191 -39.79 -26.72 0.46
N ARG A 192 -39.17 -27.63 1.20
CA ARG A 192 -37.76 -27.96 1.04
C ARG A 192 -37.58 -28.66 -0.31
N VAL A 193 -36.63 -28.18 -1.09
CA VAL A 193 -36.25 -28.79 -2.35
C VAL A 193 -34.74 -28.97 -2.28
N THR A 194 -34.26 -30.19 -2.55
CA THR A 194 -32.83 -30.47 -2.57
C THR A 194 -32.20 -29.77 -3.77
N PRO A 195 -31.34 -28.77 -3.55
CA PRO A 195 -30.72 -28.05 -4.66
C PRO A 195 -29.61 -28.88 -5.32
N MET A 196 -29.39 -28.62 -6.61
CA MET A 196 -28.27 -29.15 -7.39
C MET A 196 -26.90 -28.73 -6.79
N GLN A 197 -25.85 -29.54 -7.02
CA GLN A 197 -24.47 -29.17 -6.65
C GLN A 197 -23.96 -28.00 -7.51
N ILE A 198 -23.34 -27.02 -6.86
CA ILE A 198 -23.00 -25.71 -7.47
C ILE A 198 -21.61 -25.70 -8.10
N HIS A 199 -20.60 -26.18 -7.36
CA HIS A 199 -19.19 -25.88 -7.64
C HIS A 199 -18.69 -26.15 -9.07
N PRO A 200 -18.98 -27.29 -9.74
CA PRO A 200 -18.31 -27.59 -11.00
C PRO A 200 -18.82 -26.78 -12.19
N TRP A 201 -20.04 -26.24 -12.16
CA TRP A 201 -20.61 -25.51 -13.30
C TRP A 201 -20.50 -23.99 -13.17
N VAL A 202 -20.54 -23.44 -11.95
CA VAL A 202 -20.43 -21.98 -11.73
C VAL A 202 -19.07 -21.44 -12.13
N SER A 203 -17.98 -22.13 -11.77
CA SER A 203 -16.63 -21.73 -12.18
C SER A 203 -16.49 -21.71 -13.70
N ARG A 204 -17.09 -22.67 -14.41
CA ARG A 204 -17.08 -22.74 -15.87
C ARG A 204 -17.91 -21.60 -16.48
N LEU A 205 -19.11 -21.37 -15.94
CA LEU A 205 -19.98 -20.27 -16.35
C LEU A 205 -19.26 -18.92 -16.21
N ALA A 206 -18.63 -18.68 -15.06
CA ALA A 206 -17.94 -17.43 -14.77
C ALA A 206 -16.73 -17.21 -15.70
N GLN A 207 -15.93 -18.24 -15.95
CA GLN A 207 -14.81 -18.17 -16.90
C GLN A 207 -15.28 -17.77 -18.30
N ARG A 208 -16.41 -18.34 -18.74
CA ARG A 208 -17.02 -18.02 -20.02
C ARG A 208 -17.55 -16.58 -20.07
N LEU A 209 -18.21 -16.13 -19.01
CA LEU A 209 -18.78 -14.79 -18.94
C LEU A 209 -17.71 -13.69 -18.82
N ARG A 210 -16.54 -14.00 -18.25
CA ARG A 210 -15.41 -13.07 -18.13
C ARG A 210 -14.89 -12.55 -19.48
N GLY A 211 -15.06 -13.33 -20.54
CA GLY A 211 -14.67 -12.96 -21.90
C GLY A 211 -15.65 -12.01 -22.60
N VAL A 212 -16.82 -11.73 -22.00
CA VAL A 212 -17.84 -10.84 -22.55
C VAL A 212 -17.62 -9.45 -21.96
N LYS A 213 -16.85 -8.62 -22.65
CA LYS A 213 -16.65 -7.20 -22.32
C LYS A 213 -17.06 -6.32 -23.48
#